data_AF-A0A3N5UBB7-F1
#
_entry.id   AF-A0A3N5UBB7-F1
#
_cell.length_a   1.000
_cell.length_b   1.000
_cell.length_c   1.000
_cell.angle_alpha   90.00
_cell.angle_beta   90.00
_cell.angle_gamma   90.00
#
_symmetry.space_group_name_H-M   'P 1'
#
loop_
_entity.id
_entity.type
_entity.pdbx_description
1 polymer ?
#
loop_
_entity_poly.entity_id
_entity_poly.type
_entity_poly.pdbx_seq_one_letter_code
_entity_poly.pdbx_strand_id
1 'polypeptide(L)' 'MLLFIPWVLPRFHIYLIGLILTTGLLALSLNIVLGLGGMYQFHHAVFYGIGAYTVALVITKTSLSPWLGF' A
#
# COMPACT_ATOMS: atom_id res chain seq x y z
N MET A 1 13.64 -20.00 -0.18
CA MET A 1 14.08 -20.24 -1.58
C MET A 1 13.96 -19.01 -2.49
N LEU A 2 13.04 -18.07 -2.24
CA LEU A 2 12.86 -16.86 -3.06
C LEU A 2 14.07 -15.87 -3.05
N LEU A 3 14.95 -15.96 -2.05
CA LEU A 3 16.06 -15.01 -1.85
C LEU A 3 17.19 -15.11 -2.89
N PHE A 4 17.34 -16.25 -3.58
CA PHE A 4 18.45 -16.51 -4.52
C PHE A 4 18.08 -16.29 -5.99
N ILE A 5 16.81 -16.01 -6.28
CA ILE A 5 16.29 -15.73 -7.62
C ILE A 5 17.03 -14.62 -8.37
N PRO A 6 17.41 -13.47 -7.75
CA PRO A 6 18.02 -12.38 -8.51
C PRO A 6 19.42 -12.70 -9.05
N TRP A 7 20.05 -13.79 -8.60
CA TRP A 7 21.38 -14.19 -9.04
C TRP A 7 21.36 -15.18 -10.22
N VAL A 8 20.22 -15.85 -10.46
CA VAL A 8 20.10 -16.91 -11.48
C VAL A 8 19.18 -16.50 -12.63
N LEU A 9 18.19 -15.62 -12.38
CA LEU A 9 17.15 -15.28 -13.36
C LEU A 9 17.46 -13.99 -14.16
N PRO A 10 17.10 -13.93 -15.45
CA PRO A 10 17.16 -12.71 -16.24
C PRO A 10 16.24 -11.61 -15.68
N ARG A 11 16.64 -10.35 -15.80
CA ARG A 11 15.90 -9.16 -15.30
C ARG A 11 14.41 -9.14 -15.64
N PHE A 12 14.04 -9.58 -16.83
CA PHE A 12 12.64 -9.66 -17.28
C PHE A 12 11.79 -10.55 -16.37
N HIS A 13 12.29 -11.75 -16.04
CA HIS A 13 11.54 -12.70 -15.21
C HIS A 13 11.45 -12.22 -13.76
N ILE A 14 12.49 -11.55 -13.25
CA ILE A 14 12.46 -10.93 -11.91
C ILE A 14 11.35 -9.87 -11.86
N TYR A 15 11.27 -9.01 -12.87
CA TYR A 15 10.23 -7.99 -12.95
C TYR A 15 8.83 -8.62 -13.06
N LEU A 16 8.67 -9.62 -13.92
CA LEU A 16 7.39 -10.27 -14.16
C LEU A 16 6.90 -11.02 -12.92
N ILE A 17 7.79 -11.73 -12.21
CA ILE A 17 7.48 -12.36 -10.91
C ILE A 17 7.13 -11.29 -9.86
N GLY A 18 7.89 -10.19 -9.79
CA GLY A 18 7.59 -9.08 -8.90
C GLY A 18 6.19 -8.50 -9.15
N LEU A 19 5.82 -8.34 -10.42
CA LEU A 19 4.49 -7.87 -10.82
C LEU A 19 3.40 -8.86 -10.39
N ILE A 20 3.56 -10.15 -10.69
CA ILE A 20 2.60 -11.20 -10.30
C ILE A 20 2.41 -11.27 -8.78
N LEU A 21 3.52 -11.23 -8.03
CA LEU A 21 3.45 -11.29 -6.56
C LEU A 21 2.78 -10.05 -5.98
N THR A 22 3.08 -8.87 -6.52
CA THR A 22 2.49 -7.61 -6.05
C THR A 22 1.00 -7.54 -6.36
N THR A 23 0.59 -7.89 -7.58
CA THR A 23 -0.83 -7.89 -7.96
C THR A 23 -1.61 -8.99 -7.28
N GLY A 24 -1.01 -10.18 -7.11
CA GLY A 24 -1.59 -11.29 -6.36
C GLY A 24 -1.78 -10.94 -4.87
N LEU A 25 -0.80 -10.31 -4.25
CA LEU A 25 -0.90 -9.84 -2.86
C LEU A 25 -2.01 -8.79 -2.71
N LEU A 26 -2.09 -7.83 -3.64
CA LEU A 26 -3.16 -6.84 -3.66
C LEU A 26 -4.54 -7.50 -3.80
N ALA A 27 -4.68 -8.44 -4.74
CA ALA A 27 -5.92 -9.16 -4.97
C ALA A 27 -6.35 -9.98 -3.74
N LEU A 28 -5.42 -10.67 -3.07
CA LEU A 28 -5.69 -11.42 -1.84
C LEU A 28 -6.09 -10.48 -0.69
N SER A 29 -5.37 -9.37 -0.51
CA SER A 29 -5.72 -8.36 0.49
C SER A 29 -7.15 -7.85 0.28
N LEU A 30 -7.52 -7.54 -0.95
CA LEU A 30 -8.88 -7.10 -1.30
C LEU A 30 -9.90 -8.23 -1.10
N ASN A 31 -9.60 -9.46 -1.51
CA ASN A 31 -10.51 -10.60 -1.40
C ASN A 31 -10.83 -10.96 0.06
N ILE A 32 -9.87 -10.78 0.99
CA ILE A 32 -10.13 -10.99 2.42
C ILE A 32 -11.21 -10.02 2.90
N VAL A 33 -11.16 -8.74 2.52
CA VAL A 33 -12.08 -7.74 3.08
C VAL A 33 -13.38 -7.61 2.29
N LEU A 34 -13.32 -7.65 0.95
CA LEU A 34 -14.48 -7.62 0.05
C LEU A 34 -15.19 -8.97 -0.04
N GLY A 35 -14.42 -10.02 -0.30
CA GLY A 35 -14.95 -11.35 -0.61
C GLY A 35 -15.37 -12.09 0.65
N LEU A 36 -14.45 -12.27 1.60
CA LEU A 36 -14.71 -12.99 2.85
C LEU A 36 -15.35 -12.09 3.92
N GLY A 37 -14.89 -10.85 4.03
CA GLY A 37 -15.38 -9.89 5.03
C GLY A 37 -16.69 -9.20 4.67
N GLY A 38 -17.12 -9.25 3.40
CA GLY A 38 -18.37 -8.64 2.93
C GLY A 38 -18.44 -7.11 3.07
N MET A 39 -17.33 -6.43 3.38
CA MET A 39 -17.31 -4.99 3.62
C MET A 39 -17.05 -4.26 2.30
N TYR A 40 -18.10 -3.74 1.66
CA TYR A 40 -17.96 -3.03 0.38
C TYR A 40 -17.59 -1.54 0.50
N GLN A 41 -17.73 -0.94 1.68
CA GLN A 41 -17.52 0.50 1.88
C GLN A 41 -16.16 0.80 2.54
N PHE A 42 -15.09 0.88 1.74
CA PHE A 42 -13.73 1.23 2.23
C PHE A 42 -13.38 2.70 2.25
N HIS A 43 -14.29 3.55 1.78
CA HIS A 43 -14.02 4.96 1.57
C HIS A 43 -13.56 5.67 2.86
N HIS A 44 -14.00 5.19 4.03
CA HIS A 44 -13.54 5.69 5.32
C HIS A 44 -12.04 5.47 5.53
N ALA A 45 -11.51 4.27 5.26
CA ALA A 45 -10.09 3.99 5.44
C ALA A 45 -9.21 4.83 4.51
N VAL A 46 -9.65 5.04 3.27
CA VAL A 46 -8.97 5.92 2.30
C VAL A 46 -9.02 7.39 2.77
N PHE A 47 -10.18 7.84 3.24
CA PHE A 47 -10.35 9.21 3.75
C PHE A 47 -9.45 9.48 4.97
N TYR A 48 -9.41 8.56 5.94
CA TYR A 48 -8.52 8.66 7.10
C TYR A 48 -7.04 8.63 6.69
N GLY A 49 -6.66 7.77 5.74
CA GLY A 49 -5.29 7.69 5.24
C GLY A 49 -4.82 8.98 4.57
N ILE A 50 -5.64 9.57 3.71
CA ILE A 50 -5.33 10.85 3.03
C ILE A 50 -5.24 11.99 4.06
N GLY A 51 -6.16 12.04 5.02
CA GLY A 51 -6.13 13.03 6.10
C GLY A 51 -4.83 12.95 6.92
N ALA A 52 -4.48 11.74 7.39
CA ALA A 52 -3.26 11.50 8.15
C ALA A 52 -1.99 11.84 7.35
N TYR A 53 -1.94 11.47 6.06
CA TYR A 53 -0.82 11.81 5.18
C TYR A 53 -0.69 13.33 4.98
N THR A 54 -1.81 14.03 4.79
CA THR A 54 -1.83 15.49 4.63
C THR A 54 -1.31 16.18 5.89
N VAL A 55 -1.78 15.76 7.06
CA VAL A 55 -1.30 16.28 8.36
C VAL A 55 0.19 16.03 8.54
N ALA A 56 0.65 14.80 8.27
CA ALA A 56 2.08 14.47 8.34
C ALA A 56 2.91 15.32 7.37
N LEU A 57 2.42 15.56 6.16
CA LEU A 57 3.11 16.39 5.17
C LEU A 57 3.19 17.85 5.63
N VAL A 58 2.10 18.41 6.18
CA VAL A 58 2.07 19.80 6.67
C VAL A 58 3.03 19.98 7.85
N ILE A 59 3.07 19.04 8.79
CA ILE A 59 3.98 19.10 9.95
C ILE A 59 5.44 18.94 9.52
N THR A 60 5.72 18.09 8.53
CA THR A 60 7.11 17.79 8.11
C THR A 60 7.68 18.79 7.12
N LYS A 61 6.85 19.46 6.33
CA LYS A 61 7.29 20.37 5.26
C LYS A 61 7.04 21.85 5.54
N THR A 62 6.28 22.17 6.59
CA THR A 62 5.95 23.55 6.93
C THR A 62 6.29 23.82 8.40
N SER A 63 6.65 25.05 8.74
CA SER A 63 6.84 25.50 10.13
C SER A 63 5.51 25.74 10.88
N LEU A 64 4.41 25.15 10.39
CA LEU A 64 3.09 25.30 11.00
C LEU A 64 3.01 24.43 12.24
N SER A 65 2.35 24.98 13.25
CA SER A 65 2.12 24.33 14.54
C SER A 65 1.36 23.00 14.36
N PRO A 66 1.76 21.89 15.02
CA PRO A 66 1.08 20.60 14.94
C PRO A 66 -0.41 20.64 15.31
N TRP A 67 -0.81 21.66 16.07
CA TRP A 67 -2.19 21.90 16.50
C TRP A 67 -3.17 22.23 15.35
N LEU A 68 -2.68 22.58 14.16
CA LEU A 68 -3.53 22.79 12.97
C LEU A 68 -3.94 21.49 12.26
N GLY A 69 -3.31 20.36 12.61
CA GLY A 69 -3.58 19.05 12.02
C GLY A 69 -4.50 18.14 12.85
N PHE A 70 -5.03 18.63 13.97
CA PHE A 70 -5.97 17.93 14.86
C PHE A 70 -7.35 18.58 14.77
#